data_AF-A0A6B3G683-F1
#
_entry.id   AF-A0A6B3G683-F1
#
_cell.length_a   1.000
_cell.length_b   1.000
_cell.length_c   1.000
_cell.angle_alpha   90.00
_cell.angle_beta   90.00
_cell.angle_gamma   90.00
#
_symmetry.space_group_name_H-M   'P 1'
#
loop_
_entity.id
_entity.type
_entity.pdbx_description
1 polymer ?
#
loop_
_entity_poly.entity_id
_entity_poly.type
_entity_poly.pdbx_seq_one_letter_code
_entity_poly.pdbx_strand_id
1 'polypeptide(L)'
;MIGRRITYRVADGVRIPGTWRHAFIRNGRYFLTDLFIYADGLIDCWGLVTIEEFEEKLRTGWVATTLPDGAGASAHDLASWKFCEPQSWLTPGLLIAEVRDTIDQLNKRPDSTGRALAAVDVFLADRTEENRAAAEAAFLAVPASRRRYALGDMDSKDWPLRVLVAGPGGRTYLPDDPPVSQEDHDRALAYFEERARWKREYDTRVPADGPATPHAPAIQLYQSYPNKPVADPGHRALRN
;
A
#
# COMPACT_ATOMS: atom_id res chain seq x y z
N MET A 1 -3.35 -6.77 -0.64
CA MET A 1 -3.31 -6.00 0.62
C MET A 1 -2.37 -6.72 1.57
N ILE A 2 -1.19 -6.17 1.86
CA ILE A 2 -0.41 -6.67 3.00
C ILE A 2 -1.22 -6.22 4.22
N GLY A 3 -1.76 -7.18 4.98
CA GLY A 3 -2.52 -6.89 6.20
C GLY A 3 -1.76 -5.91 7.08
N ARG A 4 -2.47 -5.12 7.89
CA ARG A 4 -1.95 -3.97 8.66
C ARG A 4 -0.79 -4.40 9.60
N ARG A 5 0.41 -4.55 9.04
CA ARG A 5 1.65 -4.94 9.72
C ARG A 5 2.19 -3.67 10.35
N ILE A 6 1.93 -3.47 11.64
CA ILE A 6 2.33 -2.26 12.35
C ILE A 6 3.64 -2.55 13.07
N THR A 7 4.61 -1.65 12.89
CA THR A 7 5.84 -1.60 13.69
C THR A 7 6.13 -0.15 14.09
N TYR A 8 7.24 0.06 14.80
CA TYR A 8 7.76 1.38 15.09
C TYR A 8 9.26 1.30 15.38
N ARG A 9 9.95 2.42 15.21
CA ARG A 9 11.28 2.64 15.78
C ARG A 9 11.23 3.76 16.81
N VAL A 10 12.21 3.81 17.70
CA VAL A 10 12.39 4.94 18.64
C VAL A 10 13.63 5.70 18.22
N ALA A 11 13.51 7.01 18.05
CA ALA A 11 14.63 7.92 17.80
C ALA A 11 14.47 9.13 18.72
N ASP A 12 15.50 9.45 19.49
CA ASP A 12 15.50 10.58 20.45
C ASP A 12 14.29 10.57 21.40
N GLY A 13 13.86 9.38 21.82
CA GLY A 13 12.68 9.19 22.70
C GLY A 13 11.33 9.32 21.99
N VAL A 14 11.30 9.62 20.69
CA VAL A 14 10.09 9.73 19.88
C VAL A 14 9.81 8.40 19.18
N ARG A 15 8.56 7.94 19.26
CA ARG A 15 8.08 6.76 18.53
C ARG A 15 7.72 7.13 17.10
N ILE A 16 8.43 6.55 16.15
CA ILE A 16 8.22 6.77 14.72
C ILE A 16 7.43 5.57 14.18
N PRO A 17 6.21 5.79 13.65
CA PRO A 17 5.40 4.72 13.07
C PRO A 17 6.13 4.04 11.90
N GLY A 18 5.91 2.74 11.75
CA GLY A 18 6.41 2.01 10.59
C GLY A 18 5.52 0.82 10.22
N THR A 19 5.88 0.20 9.10
CA THR A 19 5.33 -1.06 8.63
C THR A 19 6.46 -1.93 8.09
N TRP A 20 6.12 -3.13 7.63
CA TRP A 20 7.10 -4.01 7.02
C TRP A 20 6.48 -4.94 5.98
N ARG A 21 7.30 -5.40 5.05
CA ARG A 21 6.96 -6.38 4.01
C ARG A 21 8.12 -7.34 3.81
N HIS A 22 7.85 -8.50 3.23
CA HIS A 22 8.95 -9.38 2.85
C HIS A 22 9.68 -8.85 1.61
N ALA A 23 10.98 -9.05 1.58
CA ALA A 23 11.85 -8.79 0.44
C ALA A 23 12.98 -9.83 0.41
N PHE A 24 13.71 -9.89 -0.70
CA PHE A 24 14.94 -10.66 -0.79
C PHE A 24 16.15 -9.73 -0.70
N ILE A 25 17.10 -10.03 0.19
CA ILE A 25 18.43 -9.41 0.19
C ILE A 25 19.42 -10.34 -0.49
N ARG A 26 20.22 -9.82 -1.41
CA ARG A 26 21.29 -10.56 -2.09
C ARG A 26 22.63 -10.25 -1.41
N ASN A 27 23.14 -11.22 -0.68
CA ASN A 27 24.47 -11.18 -0.09
C ASN A 27 25.18 -12.53 -0.31
N GLY A 28 25.77 -12.72 -1.50
CA GLY A 28 26.25 -14.01 -1.98
C GLY A 28 25.11 -14.94 -2.43
N ARG A 29 24.15 -15.22 -1.55
CA ARG A 29 22.87 -15.89 -1.84
C ARG A 29 21.68 -14.97 -1.56
N TYR A 30 20.47 -15.45 -1.78
CA TYR A 30 19.23 -14.70 -1.52
C TYR A 30 18.69 -15.00 -0.12
N PHE A 31 18.30 -13.96 0.61
CA PHE A 31 17.75 -14.07 1.96
C PHE A 31 16.35 -13.48 1.99
N LEU A 32 15.34 -14.31 2.24
CA LEU A 32 14.01 -13.83 2.56
C LEU A 32 14.07 -13.17 3.93
N THR A 33 13.76 -11.88 3.98
CA THR A 33 13.80 -11.06 5.19
C THR A 33 12.67 -10.06 5.19
N ASP A 34 12.48 -9.40 6.33
CA ASP A 34 11.58 -8.27 6.45
C ASP A 34 12.29 -6.97 6.08
N LEU A 35 11.64 -6.20 5.22
CA LEU A 35 11.97 -4.83 4.86
C LEU A 35 11.10 -3.92 5.71
N PHE A 36 11.70 -3.17 6.63
CA PHE A 36 10.97 -2.22 7.48
C PHE A 36 10.97 -0.84 6.84
N ILE A 37 9.83 -0.16 6.89
CA ILE A 37 9.61 1.16 6.28
C ILE A 37 9.04 2.06 7.38
N TYR A 38 9.65 3.22 7.59
CA TYR A 38 9.27 4.16 8.65
C TYR A 38 8.72 5.47 8.10
N ALA A 39 7.90 6.15 8.90
CA ALA A 39 7.20 7.38 8.50
C ALA A 39 8.15 8.54 8.19
N ASP A 40 9.34 8.55 8.76
CA ASP A 40 10.38 9.54 8.50
C ASP A 40 11.17 9.30 7.21
N GLY A 41 10.82 8.27 6.44
CA GLY A 41 11.47 7.93 5.18
C GLY A 41 12.71 7.06 5.33
N LEU A 42 13.01 6.55 6.53
CA LEU A 42 14.06 5.54 6.68
C LEU A 42 13.53 4.13 6.38
N ILE A 43 14.40 3.31 5.82
CA ILE A 43 14.12 1.91 5.45
C ILE A 43 15.20 1.01 6.04
N ASP A 44 14.81 -0.07 6.71
CA ASP A 44 15.77 -1.09 7.17
C ASP A 44 15.74 -2.29 6.23
N CYS A 45 16.89 -2.52 5.58
CA CYS A 45 17.11 -3.59 4.61
C CYS A 45 18.47 -4.29 4.87
N TRP A 46 18.66 -4.73 6.13
CA TRP A 46 19.96 -5.10 6.73
C TRP A 46 20.85 -3.88 6.91
N GLY A 47 20.29 -2.87 7.55
CA GLY A 47 20.89 -1.55 7.71
C GLY A 47 19.86 -0.47 7.41
N LEU A 48 19.80 0.52 8.30
CA LEU A 48 18.91 1.66 8.18
C LEU A 48 19.48 2.65 7.16
N VAL A 49 18.69 2.97 6.14
CA VAL A 49 19.09 3.81 5.00
C VAL A 49 18.00 4.83 4.63
N THR A 50 18.38 5.89 3.92
CA THR A 50 17.42 6.83 3.33
C THR A 50 16.72 6.23 2.10
N ILE A 51 15.73 6.95 1.55
CA ILE A 51 15.04 6.56 0.31
C ILE A 51 16.02 6.48 -0.86
N GLU A 52 16.94 7.44 -0.96
CA GLU A 52 17.93 7.54 -2.04
C GLU A 52 18.94 6.37 -1.96
N GLU A 53 19.41 6.06 -0.76
CA GLU A 53 20.29 4.92 -0.52
C GLU A 53 19.57 3.58 -0.74
N PHE A 54 18.28 3.50 -0.42
CA PHE A 54 17.45 2.34 -0.72
C PHE A 54 17.24 2.16 -2.23
N GLU A 55 17.03 3.24 -2.98
CA GLU A 55 16.97 3.23 -4.44
C GLU A 55 18.29 2.73 -5.06
N GLU A 56 19.43 3.13 -4.49
CA GLU A 56 20.75 2.62 -4.87
C GLU A 56 20.89 1.11 -4.55
N LYS A 57 20.41 0.65 -3.40
CA LYS A 57 20.39 -0.78 -3.04
C LYS A 57 19.48 -1.60 -3.97
N LEU A 58 18.40 -1.03 -4.48
CA LEU A 58 17.57 -1.65 -5.50
C LEU A 58 18.32 -1.73 -6.84
N ARG A 59 18.98 -0.64 -7.25
CA ARG A 59 19.74 -0.55 -8.51
C ARG A 59 20.91 -1.53 -8.56
N THR A 60 21.62 -1.70 -7.45
CA THR A 60 22.74 -2.65 -7.32
C THR A 60 22.29 -4.11 -7.16
N GLY A 61 20.99 -4.33 -6.95
CA GLY A 61 20.42 -5.66 -6.70
C GLY A 61 20.68 -6.19 -5.29
N TRP A 62 21.14 -5.34 -4.35
CA TRP A 62 21.21 -5.68 -2.93
C TRP A 62 19.83 -6.03 -2.39
N VAL A 63 18.83 -5.16 -2.64
CA VAL A 63 17.41 -5.54 -2.48
C VAL A 63 16.96 -6.13 -3.82
N ALA A 64 16.82 -7.44 -3.84
CA ALA A 64 16.56 -8.18 -5.06
C ALA A 64 15.08 -8.21 -5.43
N THR A 65 14.80 -7.79 -6.66
CA THR A 65 13.50 -7.94 -7.33
C THR A 65 13.55 -8.95 -8.48
N THR A 66 14.76 -9.32 -8.92
CA THR A 66 15.04 -10.38 -9.89
C THR A 66 15.66 -11.58 -9.19
N LEU A 67 15.07 -12.76 -9.40
CA LEU A 67 15.48 -14.01 -8.77
C LEU A 67 15.89 -14.98 -9.87
N PRO A 68 17.18 -15.33 -10.01
CA PRO A 68 17.64 -16.28 -11.03
C PRO A 68 17.20 -17.72 -10.71
N ASP A 69 16.86 -18.47 -11.76
CA ASP A 69 16.61 -19.91 -11.64
C ASP A 69 17.84 -20.65 -11.08
N GLY A 70 17.61 -21.65 -10.23
CA GLY A 70 18.66 -22.43 -9.58
C GLY A 70 19.46 -21.69 -8.49
N ALA A 71 19.28 -20.39 -8.31
CA ALA A 71 19.97 -19.63 -7.27
C ALA A 71 19.53 -20.07 -5.86
N GLY A 72 20.49 -20.12 -4.93
CA GLY A 72 20.23 -20.48 -3.54
C GLY A 72 19.52 -19.36 -2.78
N ALA A 73 18.51 -19.74 -2.00
CA ALA A 73 17.74 -18.86 -1.15
C ALA A 73 17.60 -19.43 0.27
N SER A 74 17.32 -18.58 1.24
CA SER A 74 17.06 -19.00 2.61
C SER A 74 16.19 -18.03 3.38
N ALA A 75 15.46 -18.57 4.35
CA ALA A 75 14.86 -17.83 5.45
C ALA A 75 15.64 -18.20 6.72
N HIS A 76 16.16 -17.21 7.43
CA HIS A 76 17.04 -17.41 8.57
C HIS A 76 16.34 -18.28 9.64
N ASP A 77 17.09 -19.24 10.20
CA ASP A 77 16.63 -20.24 11.18
C ASP A 77 15.36 -21.03 10.82
N LEU A 78 14.96 -21.00 9.55
CA LEU A 78 13.74 -21.66 9.07
C LEU A 78 14.04 -22.68 7.98
N ALA A 79 14.61 -22.25 6.84
CA ALA A 79 14.81 -23.13 5.68
C ALA A 79 15.84 -22.57 4.68
N SER A 80 16.37 -23.46 3.84
CA SER A 80 17.12 -23.09 2.63
C SER A 80 16.61 -23.90 1.44
N TRP A 81 16.61 -23.28 0.25
CA TRP A 81 16.10 -23.87 -0.98
C TRP A 81 16.84 -23.30 -2.21
N LYS A 82 16.50 -23.82 -3.40
CA LYS A 82 16.87 -23.20 -4.68
C LYS A 82 15.61 -22.72 -5.37
N PHE A 83 15.67 -21.58 -6.05
CA PHE A 83 14.57 -21.18 -6.92
C PHE A 83 14.42 -22.16 -8.09
N CYS A 84 13.18 -22.42 -8.48
CA CYS A 84 12.81 -23.17 -9.67
C CYS A 84 11.71 -22.37 -10.38
N GLU A 85 12.00 -21.93 -11.59
CA GLU A 85 11.15 -21.08 -12.44
C GLU A 85 10.54 -19.88 -11.67
N PRO A 86 11.36 -19.07 -10.99
CA PRO A 86 10.84 -18.00 -10.15
C PRO A 86 10.12 -16.92 -10.96
N GLN A 87 8.93 -16.54 -10.49
CA GLN A 87 8.18 -15.41 -11.01
C GLN A 87 8.18 -14.26 -10.01
N SER A 88 8.54 -13.07 -10.48
CA SER A 88 8.48 -11.84 -9.70
C SER A 88 7.70 -10.79 -10.48
N TRP A 89 6.69 -10.21 -9.84
CA TRP A 89 5.95 -9.07 -10.37
C TRP A 89 6.51 -7.73 -9.90
N LEU A 90 7.59 -7.75 -9.10
CA LEU A 90 8.26 -6.55 -8.61
C LEU A 90 9.40 -6.17 -9.53
N THR A 91 9.50 -4.88 -9.84
CA THR A 91 10.69 -4.26 -10.42
C THR A 91 11.30 -3.29 -9.40
N PRO A 92 12.58 -2.89 -9.56
CA PRO A 92 13.19 -1.86 -8.72
C PRO A 92 12.33 -0.59 -8.64
N GLY A 93 11.91 -0.08 -9.80
CA GLY A 93 11.06 1.11 -9.92
C GLY A 93 9.68 0.95 -9.27
N LEU A 94 9.07 -0.24 -9.38
CA LEU A 94 7.78 -0.50 -8.74
C LEU A 94 7.91 -0.55 -7.21
N LEU A 95 8.95 -1.21 -6.70
CA LEU A 95 9.16 -1.34 -5.27
C LEU A 95 9.44 0.00 -4.60
N ILE A 96 10.28 0.87 -5.20
CA ILE A 96 10.51 2.22 -4.65
C ILE A 96 9.24 3.06 -4.65
N ALA A 97 8.40 2.97 -5.70
CA ALA A 97 7.14 3.70 -5.76
C ALA A 97 6.15 3.21 -4.66
N GLU A 98 6.06 1.90 -4.43
CA GLU A 98 5.26 1.36 -3.33
C GLU A 98 5.80 1.75 -1.94
N VAL A 99 7.11 1.88 -1.77
CA VAL A 99 7.73 2.37 -0.53
C VAL A 99 7.36 3.84 -0.29
N ARG A 100 7.42 4.69 -1.32
CA ARG A 100 7.03 6.11 -1.23
C ARG A 100 5.55 6.24 -0.82
N ASP A 101 4.65 5.48 -1.45
CA ASP A 101 3.24 5.43 -1.06
C ASP A 101 3.05 4.96 0.38
N THR A 102 3.83 3.98 0.81
CA THR A 102 3.80 3.49 2.20
C THR A 102 4.19 4.59 3.18
N ILE A 103 5.20 5.39 2.87
CA ILE A 103 5.62 6.54 3.68
C ILE A 103 4.52 7.60 3.74
N ASP A 104 3.85 7.89 2.62
CA ASP A 104 2.71 8.82 2.60
C ASP A 104 1.57 8.33 3.51
N GLN A 105 1.22 7.04 3.41
CA GLN A 105 0.19 6.42 4.26
C GLN A 105 0.56 6.50 5.75
N LEU A 106 1.82 6.20 6.11
CA LEU A 106 2.30 6.29 7.49
C LEU A 106 2.21 7.72 8.05
N ASN A 107 2.39 8.73 7.18
CA ASN A 107 2.23 10.14 7.51
C ASN A 107 0.79 10.67 7.39
N LYS A 108 -0.19 9.80 7.09
CA LYS A 108 -1.59 10.18 6.87
C LYS A 108 -1.76 11.21 5.74
N ARG A 109 -0.87 11.18 4.75
CA ARG A 109 -0.95 11.98 3.53
C ARG A 109 -1.54 11.12 2.41
N PRO A 110 -2.16 11.72 1.37
CA PRO A 110 -2.60 10.98 0.20
C PRO A 110 -1.40 10.29 -0.47
N ASP A 111 -1.49 8.97 -0.64
CA ASP A 111 -0.58 8.20 -1.49
C ASP A 111 -0.87 8.46 -2.98
N SER A 112 -0.15 7.80 -3.88
CA SER A 112 -0.36 7.96 -5.33
C SER A 112 -1.81 7.70 -5.75
N THR A 113 -2.49 6.72 -5.15
CA THR A 113 -3.88 6.38 -5.47
C THR A 113 -4.81 7.48 -4.99
N GLY A 114 -4.63 7.98 -3.76
CA GLY A 114 -5.38 9.11 -3.23
C GLY A 114 -5.20 10.37 -4.07
N ARG A 115 -3.98 10.65 -4.54
CA ARG A 115 -3.71 11.78 -5.45
C ARG A 115 -4.38 11.60 -6.81
N ALA A 116 -4.37 10.39 -7.37
CA ALA A 116 -5.05 10.09 -8.63
C ALA A 116 -6.57 10.28 -8.52
N LEU A 117 -7.19 9.80 -7.44
CA LEU A 117 -8.62 9.99 -7.22
C LEU A 117 -8.99 11.46 -6.98
N ALA A 118 -8.14 12.22 -6.29
CA ALA A 118 -8.34 13.67 -6.15
C ALA A 118 -8.29 14.40 -7.49
N ALA A 119 -7.39 14.01 -8.40
CA ALA A 119 -7.34 14.57 -9.75
C ALA A 119 -8.59 14.19 -10.57
N VAL A 120 -9.11 12.98 -10.39
CA VAL A 120 -10.41 12.57 -10.98
C VAL A 120 -11.55 13.40 -10.44
N ASP A 121 -11.59 13.69 -9.13
CA ASP A 121 -12.63 14.56 -8.55
C ASP A 121 -12.60 15.96 -9.19
N VAL A 122 -11.40 16.51 -9.44
CA VAL A 122 -11.24 17.79 -10.16
C VAL A 122 -11.77 17.70 -11.59
N PHE A 123 -11.44 16.64 -12.33
CA PHE A 123 -11.98 16.41 -13.67
C PHE A 123 -13.51 16.24 -13.68
N LEU A 124 -14.08 15.55 -12.70
CA LEU A 124 -15.53 15.35 -12.62
C LEU A 124 -16.27 16.65 -12.28
N ALA A 125 -15.64 17.54 -11.51
CA ALA A 125 -16.18 18.86 -11.20
C ALA A 125 -16.10 19.83 -12.39
N ASP A 126 -15.02 19.76 -13.17
CA ASP A 126 -14.83 20.56 -14.38
C ASP A 126 -14.22 19.70 -15.50
N ARG A 127 -15.08 19.29 -16.45
CA ARG A 127 -14.80 18.27 -17.48
C ARG A 127 -13.99 18.82 -18.65
N THR A 128 -12.91 19.54 -18.36
CA THR A 128 -11.96 19.98 -19.38
C THR A 128 -10.99 18.86 -19.73
N GLU A 129 -10.48 18.92 -20.96
CA GLU A 129 -9.45 18.00 -21.45
C GLU A 129 -8.14 18.15 -20.65
N GLU A 130 -7.82 19.34 -20.17
CA GLU A 130 -6.66 19.59 -19.30
C GLU A 130 -6.79 18.87 -17.95
N ASN A 131 -7.96 18.96 -17.30
CA ASN A 131 -8.22 18.23 -16.07
C ASN A 131 -8.21 16.70 -16.28
N ARG A 132 -8.73 16.23 -17.43
CA ARG A 132 -8.68 14.81 -17.80
C ARG A 132 -7.24 14.32 -17.94
N ALA A 133 -6.41 15.05 -18.68
CA ALA A 133 -5.00 14.72 -18.89
C ALA A 133 -4.21 14.74 -17.56
N ALA A 134 -4.52 15.68 -16.65
CA ALA A 134 -3.96 15.70 -15.30
C ALA A 134 -4.37 14.46 -14.49
N ALA A 135 -5.64 14.03 -14.57
CA ALA A 135 -6.11 12.81 -13.92
C ALA A 135 -5.47 11.54 -14.52
N GLU A 136 -5.28 11.50 -15.84
CA GLU A 136 -4.57 10.43 -16.53
C GLU A 136 -3.12 10.33 -16.09
N ALA A 137 -2.39 11.46 -16.07
CA ALA A 137 -1.02 11.51 -15.59
C ALA A 137 -0.90 11.04 -14.13
N ALA A 138 -1.82 11.48 -13.26
CA ALA A 138 -1.85 11.05 -11.87
C ALA A 138 -2.15 9.56 -11.72
N PHE A 139 -3.08 9.01 -12.51
CA PHE A 139 -3.38 7.58 -12.54
C PHE A 139 -2.18 6.75 -13.03
N LEU A 140 -1.48 7.19 -14.07
CA LEU A 140 -0.28 6.51 -14.57
C LEU A 140 0.90 6.60 -13.58
N ALA A 141 0.93 7.60 -12.71
CA ALA A 141 1.90 7.67 -11.61
C ALA A 141 1.64 6.66 -10.49
N VAL A 142 0.43 6.08 -10.38
CA VAL A 142 0.14 5.00 -9.44
C VAL A 142 0.98 3.78 -9.80
N PRO A 143 1.64 3.11 -8.82
CA PRO A 143 2.37 1.87 -9.05
C PRO A 143 1.51 0.85 -9.81
N ALA A 144 2.05 0.23 -10.85
CA ALA A 144 1.27 -0.68 -11.71
C ALA A 144 0.60 -1.83 -10.94
N SER A 145 1.23 -2.34 -9.87
CA SER A 145 0.66 -3.34 -8.95
C SER A 145 -0.58 -2.86 -8.19
N ARG A 146 -0.79 -1.54 -8.09
CA ARG A 146 -1.87 -0.89 -7.33
C ARG A 146 -2.98 -0.36 -8.22
N ARG A 147 -2.70 0.02 -9.47
CA ARG A 147 -3.69 0.58 -10.41
C ARG A 147 -4.98 -0.23 -10.45
N ARG A 148 -4.88 -1.55 -10.63
CA ARG A 148 -6.01 -2.49 -10.70
C ARG A 148 -6.95 -2.43 -9.49
N TYR A 149 -6.44 -2.02 -8.33
CA TYR A 149 -7.17 -1.99 -7.07
C TYR A 149 -7.46 -0.57 -6.59
N ALA A 150 -7.17 0.45 -7.40
CA ALA A 150 -7.23 1.86 -7.01
C ALA A 150 -8.60 2.28 -6.47
N LEU A 151 -9.69 1.69 -6.98
CA LEU A 151 -11.06 2.00 -6.56
C LEU A 151 -11.52 1.21 -5.32
N GLY A 152 -10.79 0.16 -4.93
CA GLY A 152 -11.21 -0.79 -3.90
C GLY A 152 -12.48 -1.58 -4.24
N ASP A 153 -13.03 -1.43 -5.45
CA ASP A 153 -14.13 -2.22 -5.99
C ASP A 153 -13.56 -3.46 -6.67
N MET A 154 -13.94 -4.65 -6.20
CA MET A 154 -13.42 -5.90 -6.74
C MET A 154 -14.14 -6.38 -8.00
N ASP A 155 -15.35 -5.90 -8.23
CA ASP A 155 -16.18 -6.29 -9.37
C ASP A 155 -15.72 -5.49 -10.60
N SER A 156 -15.65 -4.17 -10.46
CA SER A 156 -15.24 -3.27 -11.55
C SER A 156 -13.72 -3.07 -11.64
N LYS A 157 -12.99 -3.31 -10.54
CA LYS A 157 -11.54 -3.10 -10.44
C LYS A 157 -11.15 -1.67 -10.83
N ASP A 158 -10.23 -1.51 -11.76
CA ASP A 158 -9.81 -0.21 -12.29
C ASP A 158 -10.48 0.12 -13.63
N TRP A 159 -11.37 -0.73 -14.16
CA TRP A 159 -12.01 -0.49 -15.45
C TRP A 159 -12.68 0.91 -15.53
N PRO A 160 -13.51 1.34 -14.56
CA PRO A 160 -14.11 2.67 -14.64
C PRO A 160 -13.05 3.78 -14.63
N LEU A 161 -12.03 3.64 -13.80
CA LEU A 161 -10.98 4.64 -13.66
C LEU A 161 -10.13 4.78 -14.93
N ARG A 162 -9.62 3.66 -15.47
CA ARG A 162 -8.75 3.66 -16.65
C ARG A 162 -9.48 4.11 -17.91
N VAL A 163 -10.79 3.82 -18.03
CA VAL A 163 -11.62 4.24 -19.15
C VAL A 163 -11.93 5.74 -19.05
N LEU A 164 -12.30 6.21 -17.86
CA LEU A 164 -12.59 7.62 -17.62
C LEU A 164 -11.39 8.51 -17.96
N VAL A 165 -10.20 8.17 -17.43
CA VAL A 165 -9.03 9.02 -17.63
C VAL A 165 -8.47 8.94 -19.04
N ALA A 166 -8.66 7.84 -19.77
CA ALA A 166 -8.23 7.73 -21.18
C ALA A 166 -9.10 8.55 -22.12
N GLY A 167 -10.39 8.76 -21.81
CA GLY A 167 -11.31 9.56 -22.61
C GLY A 167 -11.73 8.90 -23.94
N PRO A 168 -12.80 9.40 -24.61
CA PRO A 168 -13.26 8.84 -25.88
C PRO A 168 -12.20 8.90 -26.98
N GLY A 169 -11.99 7.79 -27.69
CA GLY A 169 -10.95 7.64 -28.71
C GLY A 169 -9.53 7.46 -28.16
N GLY A 170 -9.32 7.65 -26.86
CA GLY A 170 -8.04 7.41 -26.19
C GLY A 170 -7.74 5.92 -26.01
N ARG A 171 -6.46 5.62 -25.72
CA ARG A 171 -6.01 4.26 -25.39
C ARG A 171 -5.70 4.17 -23.90
N THR A 172 -6.08 3.05 -23.29
CA THR A 172 -5.73 2.79 -21.89
C THR A 172 -4.27 2.34 -21.78
N TYR A 173 -3.77 2.16 -20.55
CA TYR A 173 -2.44 1.60 -20.32
C TYR A 173 -2.32 0.09 -20.66
N LEU A 174 -3.44 -0.58 -20.96
CA LEU A 174 -3.46 -1.97 -21.39
C LEU A 174 -3.35 -2.01 -22.93
N PRO A 175 -2.26 -2.55 -23.49
CA PRO A 175 -2.02 -2.48 -24.94
C PRO A 175 -3.09 -3.16 -25.80
N ASP A 176 -3.74 -4.19 -25.24
CA ASP A 176 -4.72 -5.01 -25.95
C ASP A 176 -6.15 -4.43 -25.89
N ASP A 177 -6.37 -3.36 -25.11
CA ASP A 177 -7.68 -2.71 -25.08
C ASP A 177 -7.95 -1.97 -26.40
N PRO A 178 -9.18 -2.05 -26.95
CA PRO A 178 -9.58 -1.18 -28.03
C PRO A 178 -9.58 0.30 -27.56
N PRO A 179 -9.51 1.27 -28.49
CA PRO A 179 -9.76 2.67 -28.15
C PRO A 179 -11.09 2.82 -27.41
N VAL A 180 -11.11 3.66 -26.39
CA VAL A 180 -12.28 3.85 -25.53
C VAL A 180 -13.44 4.40 -26.36
N SER A 181 -14.56 3.68 -26.34
CA SER A 181 -15.79 4.13 -26.99
C SER A 181 -16.46 5.25 -26.18
N GLN A 182 -17.31 6.06 -26.82
CA GLN A 182 -18.14 7.03 -26.10
C GLN A 182 -19.05 6.34 -25.08
N GLU A 183 -19.62 5.19 -25.43
CA GLU A 183 -20.48 4.40 -24.55
C GLU A 183 -19.74 3.93 -23.28
N ASP A 184 -18.51 3.42 -23.42
CA ASP A 184 -17.71 2.99 -22.27
C ASP A 184 -17.32 4.18 -21.39
N HIS A 185 -17.00 5.31 -22.00
CA HIS A 185 -16.70 6.54 -21.26
C HIS A 185 -17.92 7.05 -20.48
N ASP A 186 -19.10 7.04 -21.08
CA ASP A 186 -20.36 7.44 -20.41
C ASP A 186 -20.72 6.48 -19.28
N ARG A 187 -20.48 5.18 -19.45
CA ARG A 187 -20.62 4.17 -18.37
C ARG A 187 -19.63 4.42 -17.24
N ALA A 188 -18.41 4.80 -17.54
CA ALA A 188 -17.42 5.16 -16.52
C ALA A 188 -17.83 6.42 -15.74
N LEU A 189 -18.36 7.44 -16.42
CA LEU A 189 -18.94 8.63 -15.78
C LEU A 189 -20.09 8.25 -14.84
N ALA A 190 -21.05 7.45 -15.32
CA ALA A 190 -22.18 6.99 -14.52
C ALA A 190 -21.73 6.22 -13.26
N TYR A 191 -20.69 5.39 -13.37
CA TYR A 191 -20.10 4.71 -12.23
C TYR A 191 -19.62 5.69 -11.15
N PHE A 192 -18.89 6.76 -11.53
CA PHE A 192 -18.38 7.73 -10.56
C PHE A 192 -19.49 8.61 -9.97
N GLU A 193 -20.52 8.95 -10.75
CA GLU A 193 -21.69 9.67 -10.27
C GLU A 193 -22.49 8.84 -9.24
N GLU A 194 -22.68 7.54 -9.51
CA GLU A 194 -23.28 6.60 -8.58
C GLU A 194 -22.44 6.42 -7.32
N ARG A 195 -21.13 6.23 -7.47
CA ARG A 195 -20.19 6.13 -6.34
C ARG A 195 -20.24 7.38 -5.45
N ALA A 196 -20.29 8.56 -6.05
CA ALA A 196 -20.41 9.82 -5.32
C ALA A 196 -21.75 9.93 -4.57
N ARG A 197 -22.85 9.48 -5.19
CA ARG A 197 -24.16 9.38 -4.53
C ARG A 197 -24.11 8.43 -3.32
N TRP A 198 -23.58 7.22 -3.50
CA TRP A 198 -23.46 6.24 -2.41
C TRP A 198 -22.57 6.73 -1.27
N LYS A 199 -21.47 7.43 -1.56
CA LYS A 199 -20.61 8.01 -0.52
C LYS A 199 -21.37 9.04 0.31
N ARG A 200 -22.13 9.95 -0.33
CA ARG A 200 -22.98 10.92 0.38
C ARG A 200 -24.05 10.23 1.22
N GLU A 201 -24.71 9.21 0.67
CA GLU A 201 -25.71 8.43 1.41
C GLU A 201 -25.09 7.71 2.61
N TYR A 202 -23.93 7.08 2.44
CA TYR A 202 -23.21 6.39 3.51
C TYR A 202 -22.79 7.34 4.61
N ASP A 203 -22.24 8.52 4.28
CA ASP A 203 -21.85 9.53 5.27
C ASP A 203 -23.05 10.04 6.10
N THR A 204 -24.27 9.96 5.56
CA THR A 204 -25.50 10.27 6.30
C THR A 204 -26.09 9.10 7.08
N ARG A 205 -25.67 7.86 6.78
CA ARG A 205 -26.09 6.69 7.54
C ARG A 205 -25.27 6.63 8.83
N VAL A 206 -25.95 6.80 9.95
CA VAL A 206 -25.41 6.39 11.26
C VAL A 206 -25.20 4.88 11.19
N PRO A 207 -23.98 4.36 11.38
CA PRO A 207 -23.76 2.93 11.44
C PRO A 207 -24.71 2.34 12.49
N ALA A 208 -25.40 1.24 12.15
CA ALA A 208 -26.16 0.45 13.12
C ALA A 208 -25.23 -0.35 14.05
N ASP A 209 -23.94 0.03 14.11
CA ASP A 209 -23.05 -0.41 15.16
C ASP A 209 -23.66 0.07 16.47
N GLY A 210 -23.71 -0.83 17.45
CA GLY A 210 -24.42 -0.63 18.71
C GLY A 210 -24.12 0.69 19.44
N PRO A 211 -24.84 0.97 20.53
CA PRO A 211 -24.90 2.30 21.15
C PRO A 211 -23.53 2.96 21.28
N ALA A 212 -23.46 4.26 20.97
CA ALA A 212 -22.23 5.07 21.04
C ALA A 212 -21.55 5.03 22.43
N THR A 213 -22.29 4.58 23.44
CA THR A 213 -21.84 4.26 24.78
C THR A 213 -22.00 2.76 25.06
N PRO A 214 -21.00 2.10 25.68
CA PRO A 214 -21.13 0.70 26.09
C PRO A 214 -22.36 0.50 27.00
N HIS A 215 -23.22 -0.44 26.65
CA HIS A 215 -24.40 -0.77 27.46
C HIS A 215 -24.04 -1.50 28.77
N ALA A 216 -22.83 -2.07 28.83
CA ALA A 216 -22.26 -2.69 30.02
C ALA A 216 -21.15 -1.80 30.60
N PRO A 217 -21.07 -1.62 31.92
CA PRO A 217 -19.96 -0.91 32.55
C PRO A 217 -18.64 -1.61 32.22
N ALA A 218 -17.58 -0.83 32.01
CA ALA A 218 -16.23 -1.39 31.86
C ALA A 218 -15.89 -2.27 33.06
N ILE A 219 -15.33 -3.46 32.83
CA ILE A 219 -14.83 -4.31 33.90
C ILE A 219 -13.69 -3.55 34.59
N GLN A 220 -13.93 -3.11 35.82
CA GLN A 220 -12.87 -2.58 36.66
C GLN A 220 -12.06 -3.75 37.22
N LEU A 221 -10.89 -3.97 36.65
CA LEU A 221 -9.89 -4.83 37.25
C LEU A 221 -9.26 -4.07 38.43
N TYR A 222 -9.59 -4.47 39.66
CA TYR A 222 -8.98 -3.91 40.88
C TYR A 222 -7.49 -4.26 41.03
N GLN A 223 -6.96 -5.15 40.18
CA GLN A 223 -5.56 -5.52 40.13
C GLN A 223 -4.93 -4.94 38.86
N SER A 224 -4.30 -3.78 38.98
CA SER A 224 -3.38 -3.30 37.96
C SER A 224 -2.05 -4.04 38.11
N TYR A 225 -1.60 -4.71 37.05
CA TYR A 225 -0.23 -5.21 37.03
C TYR A 225 0.71 -4.01 36.92
N PRO A 226 1.84 -3.97 37.66
CA PRO A 226 2.78 -2.87 37.53
C PRO A 226 3.27 -2.77 36.09
N ASN A 227 3.13 -1.59 35.48
CA ASN A 227 3.67 -1.24 34.16
C ASN A 227 5.22 -1.21 34.11
N LYS A 228 5.88 -1.89 35.05
CA LYS A 228 7.34 -2.00 35.14
C LYS A 228 7.72 -3.47 34.93
N PRO A 229 8.70 -3.77 34.07
CA PRO A 229 9.22 -5.12 33.91
C PRO A 229 9.67 -5.67 35.27
N VAL A 230 9.20 -6.86 35.62
CA VAL A 230 9.64 -7.60 36.81
C VAL A 230 10.73 -8.57 36.36
N ALA A 231 11.80 -8.69 37.16
CA ALA A 231 12.99 -9.48 36.79
C ALA A 231 12.71 -10.98 36.58
N ASP A 232 11.67 -11.52 37.21
CA ASP A 232 11.25 -12.91 37.01
C ASP A 232 9.71 -13.05 37.11
N PRO A 233 8.98 -12.85 36.00
CA PRO A 233 7.51 -12.85 36.02
C PRO A 233 6.89 -14.26 35.97
N GLY A 234 7.68 -15.32 35.74
CA GLY A 234 7.21 -16.70 35.64
C GLY A 234 6.00 -16.90 34.71
N HIS A 235 5.11 -17.85 35.03
CA HIS A 235 3.87 -18.09 34.28
C HIS A 235 2.88 -16.91 34.29
N ARG A 236 3.10 -15.91 35.16
CA ARG A 236 2.27 -14.70 35.21
C ARG A 236 2.56 -13.74 34.05
N ALA A 237 3.65 -13.95 33.30
CA ALA A 237 3.94 -13.22 32.06
C ALA A 237 3.01 -13.59 30.88
N LEU A 238 2.34 -14.75 30.96
CA LEU A 238 1.52 -15.31 29.86
C LEU A 238 0.08 -14.78 29.84
N ARG A 239 -0.23 -13.76 30.66
CA ARG A 239 -1.58 -13.17 30.76
C ARG A 239 -1.69 -11.78 30.15
N ASN A 240 -0.75 -11.39 29.30
CA ASN A 240 -0.82 -10.18 28.47
C ASN A 240 -0.66 -10.54 27.00
#